data_AF-A0A6C9QJN5-F1
#
_entry.id   AF-A0A6C9QJN5-F1
#
_cell.length_a   1.000
_cell.length_b   1.000
_cell.length_c   1.000
_cell.angle_alpha   90.00
_cell.angle_beta   90.00
_cell.angle_gamma   90.00
#
_symmetry.space_group_name_H-M   'P 1'
#
loop_
_entity.id
_entity.type
_entity.pdbx_description
1 polymer ?
#
loop_
_entity_poly.entity_id
_entity_poly.type
_entity_poly.pdbx_seq_one_letter_code
_entity_poly.pdbx_strand_id
1 'polypeptide(L)' 'GPTVAARINEYAALGIDSFVLSGYPHLEEAYRVGELLFPHLDVAIPEIPQPQPLNPQGEAVANEFIPRKVAQS' A
#
# COMPACT_ATOMS: atom_id res chain seq x y z
N GLY A 1 -23.02 -3.56 -0.34
CA GLY A 1 -22.66 -4.52 -1.39
C GLY A 1 -23.20 -4.14 -2.74
N PRO A 2 -24.01 -4.99 -3.40
CA PRO A 2 -24.07 -5.07 -4.87
C PRO A 2 -24.33 -3.77 -5.62
N THR A 3 -25.34 -2.98 -5.22
CA THR A 3 -25.70 -1.73 -5.93
C THR A 3 -24.58 -0.68 -5.92
N VAL A 4 -23.77 -0.62 -4.85
CA VAL A 4 -22.64 0.31 -4.75
C VAL A 4 -21.45 -0.21 -5.54
N ALA A 5 -21.19 -1.52 -5.49
CA ALA A 5 -20.14 -2.16 -6.29
C ALA A 5 -20.38 -1.97 -7.80
N ALA A 6 -21.64 -2.08 -8.26
CA ALA A 6 -22.00 -1.81 -9.65
C ALA A 6 -21.62 -0.37 -10.08
N ARG A 7 -21.89 0.65 -9.23
CA ARG A 7 -21.52 2.04 -9.55
C ARG A 7 -20.01 2.28 -9.52
N ILE A 8 -19.27 1.64 -8.61
CA ILE A 8 -17.80 1.68 -8.62
C ILE A 8 -17.26 1.05 -9.91
N ASN A 9 -17.81 -0.09 -10.35
CA ASN A 9 -17.40 -0.75 -11.59
C ASN A 9 -17.78 0.05 -12.85
N GLU A 10 -18.90 0.79 -12.84
CA GLU A 10 -19.23 1.76 -13.90
C GLU A 10 -18.18 2.88 -14.00
N TYR A 11 -17.71 3.43 -12.88
CA TYR A 11 -16.63 4.42 -12.86
C TYR A 11 -15.27 3.82 -13.26
N ALA A 12 -14.97 2.58 -12.83
CA ALA A 12 -13.75 1.88 -13.24
C ALA A 12 -13.71 1.59 -14.75
N ALA A 13 -14.86 1.27 -15.36
CA ALA A 13 -15.00 1.13 -16.80
C ALA A 13 -14.81 2.45 -17.59
N LEU A 14 -14.85 3.61 -16.91
CA LEU A 14 -14.48 4.92 -17.47
C LEU A 14 -12.99 5.27 -17.24
N GLY A 15 -12.20 4.37 -16.66
CA GLY A 15 -10.77 4.55 -16.41
C GLY A 15 -10.40 5.12 -15.05
N ILE A 16 -11.30 5.08 -14.06
CA ILE A 16 -11.01 5.51 -12.68
C ILE A 16 -10.47 4.32 -11.87
N ASP A 17 -9.17 4.34 -11.55
CA ASP A 17 -8.51 3.31 -10.72
C ASP A 17 -8.63 3.56 -9.21
N SER A 18 -8.81 4.83 -8.80
CA SER A 18 -8.64 5.27 -7.41
C SER A 18 -9.92 5.90 -6.85
N PHE A 19 -10.40 5.39 -5.71
CA PHE A 19 -11.67 5.80 -5.10
C PHE A 19 -11.46 6.36 -3.68
N VAL A 20 -11.56 7.69 -3.53
CA VAL A 20 -11.55 8.35 -2.22
C VAL A 20 -12.95 8.33 -1.63
N LEU A 21 -13.19 7.42 -0.68
CA LEU A 21 -14.48 7.22 -0.02
C LEU A 21 -14.54 7.93 1.35
N SER A 22 -15.75 8.28 1.79
CA SER A 22 -16.00 8.84 3.13
C SER A 22 -17.40 8.43 3.64
N GLY A 23 -17.63 8.58 4.94
CA GLY A 23 -18.87 8.20 5.61
C GLY A 23 -18.84 8.61 7.09
N TYR A 24 -20.02 8.70 7.72
CA TYR A 24 -20.14 9.15 9.11
C TYR A 24 -20.86 8.10 9.98
N PRO A 25 -20.28 7.69 11.13
CA PRO A 25 -18.96 8.08 11.64
C PRO A 25 -17.83 7.31 10.93
N HIS A 26 -16.70 7.98 10.69
CA HIS A 26 -15.65 7.49 9.78
C HIS A 26 -15.03 6.13 10.16
N LEU A 27 -14.97 5.79 11.45
CA LEU A 27 -14.41 4.52 11.91
C LEU A 27 -15.35 3.36 11.53
N GLU A 28 -16.62 3.45 11.90
CA GLU A 28 -17.64 2.44 11.68
C GLU A 28 -17.97 2.27 10.19
N GLU A 29 -17.96 3.35 9.40
CA GLU A 29 -18.16 3.25 7.95
C GLU A 29 -16.97 2.62 7.23
N ALA A 30 -15.73 2.78 7.73
CA ALA A 30 -14.57 2.09 7.16
C ALA A 30 -14.68 0.56 7.30
N TYR A 31 -15.11 0.06 8.47
CA TYR A 31 -15.44 -1.35 8.65
C TYR A 31 -16.61 -1.79 7.76
N ARG A 32 -17.70 -1.01 7.69
CA ARG A 32 -18.85 -1.34 6.83
C ARG A 32 -18.49 -1.45 5.35
N VAL A 33 -17.57 -0.61 4.85
CA VAL A 33 -17.04 -0.70 3.49
C VAL A 33 -16.17 -1.94 3.31
N GLY A 34 -15.25 -2.22 4.24
CA GLY A 34 -14.40 -3.41 4.20
C GLY A 34 -15.20 -4.73 4.24
N GLU A 35 -16.23 -4.80 5.07
CA GLU A 35 -17.05 -6.01 5.26
C GLU A 35 -18.13 -6.18 4.18
N LEU A 36 -18.82 -5.10 3.78
CA LEU A 36 -20.03 -5.18 2.95
C LEU A 36 -19.84 -4.67 1.52
N LEU A 37 -18.66 -4.19 1.12
CA LEU A 37 -18.41 -3.69 -0.23
C LEU A 37 -17.19 -4.34 -0.91
N PHE A 38 -16.06 -4.49 -0.21
CA PHE A 38 -14.87 -5.11 -0.79
C PHE A 38 -15.11 -6.55 -1.31
N PRO A 39 -15.93 -7.43 -0.69
CA PRO A 39 -16.23 -8.76 -1.24
C PRO A 39 -17.00 -8.79 -2.58
N HIS A 40 -17.30 -7.62 -3.17
CA HIS A 40 -17.94 -7.48 -4.47
C HIS A 40 -17.08 -6.70 -5.50
N LEU A 41 -15.81 -6.44 -5.18
CA LEU A 41 -14.89 -5.63 -5.96
C LEU A 41 -13.52 -6.32 -6.09
N ASP A 42 -12.80 -6.05 -7.17
CA ASP A 42 -11.40 -6.43 -7.31
C ASP A 42 -10.53 -5.36 -6.64
N VAL A 43 -10.31 -5.51 -5.32
CA VAL A 43 -9.65 -4.48 -4.49
C VAL A 43 -8.15 -4.72 -4.47
N ALA A 44 -7.38 -3.74 -4.96
CA ALA A 44 -5.92 -3.76 -4.86
C ALA A 44 -5.47 -3.74 -3.39
N ILE A 45 -4.85 -4.84 -2.94
CA ILE A 45 -4.27 -4.96 -1.59
C ILE A 45 -2.83 -4.44 -1.64
N PRO A 46 -2.46 -3.39 -0.87
CA PRO A 46 -1.10 -2.88 -0.87
C PRO A 46 -0.13 -3.83 -0.15
N GLU A 47 1.04 -4.05 -0.75
CA GLU A 47 2.14 -4.74 -0.09
C GLU A 47 2.79 -3.87 1.00
N ILE A 48 3.37 -4.52 2.01
CA ILE A 48 4.23 -3.83 3.00
C ILE A 48 5.61 -3.59 2.35
N PRO A 49 6.06 -2.34 2.17
CA PRO A 49 7.35 -2.06 1.55
C PRO A 49 8.50 -2.69 2.32
N GLN A 50 9.36 -3.43 1.63
CA GLN A 50 10.53 -4.04 2.25
C GLN A 50 11.58 -2.98 2.60
N PRO A 51 12.27 -3.07 3.75
CA PRO A 51 13.37 -2.17 4.08
C PRO A 51 14.46 -2.20 3.00
N GLN A 52 14.83 -1.04 2.47
CA GLN A 52 15.89 -0.94 1.47
C GLN A 52 17.22 -1.44 2.07
N PRO A 53 17.92 -2.40 1.44
CA PRO A 53 19.20 -2.87 1.96
C PRO A 53 20.25 -1.76 1.97
N LEU A 54 20.93 -1.60 3.11
CA LEU A 54 22.02 -0.66 3.27
C LEU A 54 23.22 -1.11 2.40
N ASN A 55 23.53 -0.33 1.36
CA ASN A 55 24.68 -0.60 0.48
C ASN A 55 25.97 -0.05 1.11
N PRO A 56 26.93 -0.90 1.51
CA PRO A 56 28.09 -0.45 2.28
C PRO A 56 29.10 0.36 1.47
N GLN A 57 29.34 1.61 1.92
CA GLN A 57 30.38 2.52 1.41
C GLN A 57 31.00 3.42 2.52
N GLY A 58 31.22 2.94 3.75
CA GLY A 58 31.77 3.62 4.95
C GLY A 58 32.88 2.80 5.67
N GLU A 59 32.74 2.38 6.94
CA GLU A 59 33.48 1.21 7.51
C GLU A 59 32.80 0.56 8.75
N ALA A 60 32.97 -0.75 9.01
CA ALA A 60 32.24 -1.69 9.91
C ALA A 60 31.89 -1.42 11.40
N VAL A 61 31.98 -0.20 11.93
CA VAL A 61 31.96 0.02 13.40
C VAL A 61 30.57 0.36 13.96
N ALA A 62 29.79 -0.68 14.32
CA ALA A 62 28.39 -0.61 14.78
C ALA A 62 27.39 -0.16 13.69
N ASN A 63 26.09 -0.19 13.98
CA ASN A 63 25.02 -0.03 12.96
C ASN A 63 24.99 1.31 12.19
N GLU A 64 25.83 2.28 12.54
CA GLU A 64 25.94 3.60 11.89
C GLU A 64 27.21 3.75 11.03
N PHE A 65 28.06 2.72 10.99
CA PHE A 65 29.34 2.70 10.28
C PHE A 65 29.38 1.35 9.52
N ILE A 66 29.44 1.39 8.18
CA ILE A 66 28.96 0.31 7.28
C ILE A 66 29.98 0.13 6.11
N PRO A 67 30.55 -1.05 5.71
CA PRO A 67 31.91 -1.18 5.08
C PRO A 67 32.34 -0.29 3.87
N ARG A 68 33.66 -0.09 3.62
CA ARG A 68 34.24 0.33 2.31
C ARG A 68 35.57 -0.40 2.06
N LYS A 69 35.64 -1.17 0.97
CA LYS A 69 36.79 -2.03 0.63
C LYS A 69 38.10 -1.25 0.46
N VAL A 70 39.03 -1.37 1.42
CA VAL A 70 40.45 -1.00 1.25
C VAL A 70 41.24 -2.25 0.87
N ALA A 71 41.11 -2.68 -0.39
CA ALA A 71 42.01 -3.66 -1.00
C ALA A 71 41.87 -3.66 -2.53
N GLN A 72 42.82 -3.04 -3.22
CA GLN A 72 43.73 -3.77 -4.11
C GLN A 72 44.95 -2.89 -4.42
N SER A 73 46.12 -3.53 -4.47
CA SER A 73 47.43 -2.97 -4.84
C SER A 73 47.89 -3.60 -6.15
#